data_AF-A0A8J6J2T2-F1
#
_entry.id   AF-A0A8J6J2T2-F1
#
_cell.length_a   1.000
_cell.length_b   1.000
_cell.length_c   1.000
_cell.angle_alpha   90.00
_cell.angle_beta   90.00
_cell.angle_gamma   90.00
#
_symmetry.space_group_name_H-M   'P 1'
#
loop_
_entity.id
_entity.type
_entity.pdbx_description
1 polymer ?
#
loop_
_entity_poly.entity_id
_entity_poly.type
_entity_poly.pdbx_seq_one_letter_code
_entity_poly.pdbx_strand_id
1 'polypeptide(L)'
;MKILDFDLEGNHFIIEADISLRQKADDNMKSHWPHYFFENTQVYKEIDEVVSPFPITAVTWYGCQLTADHALEDVVERITRNETGKLTVREVCPELQEFLDEFNKYPAINGERKIPYFILLDGDIARLAYATNRFLYYADGNNMPIMFRTDDGTLISNNEFADIGLFNSKQCVQDGTERILPFTEYESDMVSTWNLEKKAYLDSLLDAFEDEDEQEDELPF
;
A
#
# COMPACT_ATOMS: atom_id res chain seq x y z
N MET A 1 -15.09 3.59 -13.13
CA MET A 1 -15.80 2.38 -12.62
C MET A 1 -15.67 2.32 -11.11
N LYS A 2 -16.63 1.77 -10.35
CA LYS A 2 -16.46 1.55 -8.89
C LYS A 2 -15.36 0.53 -8.64
N ILE A 3 -14.31 0.94 -7.93
CA ILE A 3 -13.15 0.10 -7.59
C ILE A 3 -13.22 -0.35 -6.14
N LEU A 4 -13.67 0.53 -5.24
CA LEU A 4 -13.66 0.29 -3.82
C LEU A 4 -14.85 0.93 -3.12
N ASP A 5 -15.42 0.22 -2.16
CA ASP A 5 -16.55 0.63 -1.32
C ASP A 5 -16.21 0.27 0.13
N PHE A 6 -16.15 1.27 1.02
CA PHE A 6 -15.63 1.07 2.37
C PHE A 6 -16.13 2.11 3.37
N ASP A 7 -16.13 1.74 4.64
CA ASP A 7 -16.29 2.66 5.75
C ASP A 7 -14.93 3.02 6.35
N LEU A 8 -14.69 4.33 6.54
CA LEU A 8 -13.53 4.86 7.23
C LEU A 8 -13.96 5.80 8.34
N GLU A 9 -13.57 5.49 9.58
CA GLU A 9 -13.90 6.26 10.79
C GLU A 9 -15.41 6.55 10.92
N GLY A 10 -16.24 5.57 10.57
CA GLY A 10 -17.71 5.66 10.64
C GLY A 10 -18.37 6.44 9.50
N ASN A 11 -17.60 6.81 8.46
CA ASN A 11 -18.11 7.45 7.26
C ASN A 11 -18.00 6.50 6.07
N HIS A 12 -19.00 6.49 5.20
CA HIS A 12 -19.03 5.63 4.03
C HIS A 12 -18.48 6.35 2.79
N PHE A 13 -17.53 5.70 2.12
CA PHE A 13 -16.83 6.21 0.94
C PHE A 13 -16.86 5.21 -0.21
N ILE A 14 -16.82 5.76 -1.42
CA ILE A 14 -16.73 5.02 -2.68
C ILE A 14 -15.57 5.63 -3.48
N ILE A 15 -14.69 4.79 -4.02
CA ILE A 15 -13.66 5.21 -4.97
C ILE A 15 -13.99 4.64 -6.34
N GLU A 16 -13.99 5.54 -7.32
CA GLU A 16 -14.07 5.18 -8.73
C GLU A 16 -12.76 5.50 -9.44
N ALA A 17 -12.35 4.64 -10.37
CA ALA A 17 -11.23 4.89 -11.27
C ALA A 17 -11.48 4.18 -12.61
N ASP A 18 -10.77 4.59 -13.64
CA ASP A 18 -10.64 3.85 -14.89
C ASP A 18 -9.59 2.75 -14.71
N ILE A 19 -9.84 1.57 -15.29
CA ILE A 19 -8.90 0.44 -15.25
C ILE A 19 -8.35 0.20 -16.66
N SER A 20 -7.03 0.18 -16.77
CA SER A 20 -6.32 -0.21 -17.98
C SER A 20 -5.37 -1.38 -17.70
N LEU A 21 -5.36 -2.40 -18.57
CA LEU A 21 -4.39 -3.49 -18.47
C LEU A 21 -3.01 -2.98 -18.87
N ARG A 22 -1.97 -3.36 -18.14
CA ARG A 22 -0.59 -2.93 -18.39
C ARG A 22 -0.04 -3.25 -19.79
N GLN A 23 -0.69 -4.10 -20.58
CA GLN A 23 -0.29 -4.40 -21.97
C GLN A 23 -0.59 -3.26 -22.96
N LYS A 24 -1.30 -2.20 -22.56
CA LYS A 24 -1.61 -1.02 -23.37
C LYS A 24 -1.84 0.20 -22.47
N ALA A 25 -0.77 0.85 -22.02
CA ALA A 25 -0.81 2.24 -21.58
C ALA A 25 0.63 2.79 -21.55
N ASP A 26 0.78 3.98 -22.11
CA ASP A 26 1.92 4.90 -22.07
C ASP A 26 3.03 4.54 -21.06
N ASP A 27 4.27 4.49 -21.55
CA ASP A 27 5.48 4.24 -20.77
C ASP A 27 5.68 5.28 -19.64
N ASN A 28 4.96 6.40 -19.66
CA ASN A 28 5.10 7.52 -18.72
C ASN A 28 4.42 7.37 -17.35
N MET A 29 3.70 6.28 -17.05
CA MET A 29 2.90 6.19 -15.81
C MET A 29 3.55 5.36 -14.70
N LYS A 30 4.06 6.04 -13.65
CA LYS A 30 4.56 5.40 -12.42
C LYS A 30 3.42 4.70 -11.70
N SER A 31 3.37 3.37 -11.80
CA SER A 31 2.34 2.55 -11.17
C SER A 31 2.94 1.60 -10.15
N HIS A 32 2.33 1.60 -8.96
CA HIS A 32 2.60 0.66 -7.88
C HIS A 32 1.79 -0.64 -8.03
N TRP A 33 1.10 -0.83 -9.17
CA TRP A 33 0.18 -1.93 -9.44
C TRP A 33 0.77 -2.86 -10.51
N PRO A 34 0.94 -4.17 -10.26
CA PRO A 34 1.63 -5.07 -11.19
C PRO A 34 0.96 -5.26 -12.55
N HIS A 35 -0.37 -5.36 -12.55
CA HIS A 35 -1.15 -5.85 -13.70
C HIS A 35 -2.10 -4.81 -14.30
N TYR A 36 -2.49 -3.80 -13.51
CA TYR A 36 -3.52 -2.82 -13.85
C TYR A 36 -3.01 -1.40 -13.63
N PHE A 37 -3.56 -0.43 -14.34
CA PHE A 37 -3.48 0.99 -14.02
C PHE A 37 -4.83 1.45 -13.51
N PHE A 38 -4.82 2.23 -12.43
CA PHE A 38 -5.98 2.95 -11.95
C PHE A 38 -5.76 4.42 -12.23
N GLU A 39 -6.64 5.00 -13.04
CA GLU A 39 -6.51 6.37 -13.53
C GLU A 39 -7.80 7.16 -13.30
N ASN A 40 -7.69 8.50 -13.38
CA ASN A 40 -8.83 9.41 -13.22
C ASN A 40 -9.61 9.16 -11.91
N THR A 41 -8.88 8.80 -10.85
CA THR A 41 -9.48 8.40 -9.57
C THR A 41 -10.33 9.53 -8.99
N GLN A 42 -11.50 9.18 -8.49
CA GLN A 42 -12.44 10.07 -7.83
C GLN A 42 -12.94 9.43 -6.55
N VAL A 43 -13.04 10.25 -5.50
CA VAL A 43 -13.58 9.82 -4.20
C VAL A 43 -14.95 10.43 -4.03
N TYR A 44 -15.89 9.62 -3.55
CA TYR A 44 -17.24 10.02 -3.21
C TYR A 44 -17.50 9.68 -1.75
N LYS A 45 -18.37 10.47 -1.12
CA LYS A 45 -18.84 10.23 0.23
C LYS A 45 -20.36 10.11 0.22
N GLU A 46 -20.87 9.09 0.91
CA GLU A 46 -22.30 8.91 1.13
C GLU A 46 -22.71 9.53 2.47
N ILE A 47 -23.74 10.38 2.44
CA ILE A 47 -24.36 10.98 3.62
C ILE A 47 -25.87 10.92 3.42
N ASP A 48 -26.59 10.30 4.35
CA ASP A 48 -28.06 10.16 4.30
C ASP A 48 -28.56 9.63 2.94
N GLU A 49 -27.94 8.54 2.44
CA GLU A 49 -28.23 7.89 1.14
C GLU A 49 -27.91 8.76 -0.09
N VAL A 50 -27.26 9.92 0.09
CA VAL A 50 -26.81 10.80 -0.98
C VAL A 50 -25.31 10.64 -1.20
N VAL A 51 -24.93 10.12 -2.36
CA VAL A 51 -23.54 10.02 -2.81
C VAL A 51 -23.14 11.32 -3.52
N SER A 52 -22.04 11.94 -3.08
CA SER A 52 -21.52 13.17 -3.68
C SER A 52 -20.00 13.16 -3.78
N PRO A 53 -19.39 13.86 -4.76
CA PRO A 53 -17.94 13.96 -4.87
C PRO A 53 -17.32 14.53 -3.59
N PHE A 54 -16.27 13.87 -3.09
CA PHE A 54 -15.55 14.26 -1.89
C PHE A 54 -14.20 14.90 -2.28
N PRO A 55 -14.05 16.23 -2.12
CA PRO A 55 -12.80 16.90 -2.45
C PRO A 55 -11.74 16.59 -1.39
N ILE A 56 -10.60 16.07 -1.82
CA ILE A 56 -9.44 15.86 -0.94
C ILE A 56 -8.71 17.19 -0.75
N THR A 57 -8.71 17.68 0.49
CA THR A 57 -8.04 18.92 0.90
C THR A 57 -6.81 18.68 1.75
N ALA A 58 -6.45 17.42 1.98
CA ALA A 58 -5.30 17.06 2.81
C ALA A 58 -3.98 17.38 2.08
N VAL A 59 -2.95 17.70 2.88
CA VAL A 59 -1.60 17.99 2.39
C VAL A 59 -0.58 17.19 3.19
N THR A 60 0.53 16.84 2.54
CA THR A 60 1.68 16.23 3.21
C THR A 60 2.33 17.21 4.18
N TRP A 61 3.22 16.70 5.05
CA TRP A 61 3.92 17.53 6.03
C TRP A 61 4.82 18.62 5.39
N TYR A 62 5.24 18.44 4.13
CA TYR A 62 6.02 19.39 3.35
C TYR A 62 5.17 20.20 2.34
N GLY A 63 3.83 20.11 2.43
CA GLY A 63 2.91 21.00 1.73
C GLY A 63 2.45 20.55 0.35
N CYS A 64 2.66 19.29 -0.04
CA CYS A 64 2.12 18.75 -1.29
C CYS A 64 0.66 18.34 -1.10
N GLN A 65 -0.22 18.71 -2.03
CA GLN A 65 -1.63 18.33 -1.99
C GLN A 65 -1.80 16.84 -2.29
N LEU A 66 -2.57 16.15 -1.44
CA LEU A 66 -2.96 14.76 -1.69
C LEU A 66 -4.07 14.69 -2.75
N THR A 67 -4.00 13.68 -3.60
CA THR A 67 -4.95 13.41 -4.68
C THR A 67 -5.83 12.21 -4.36
N ALA A 68 -6.80 11.93 -5.22
CA ALA A 68 -7.65 10.75 -5.10
C ALA A 68 -6.86 9.45 -5.26
N ASP A 69 -5.79 9.44 -6.08
CA ASP A 69 -4.89 8.30 -6.21
C ASP A 69 -4.18 8.01 -4.88
N HIS A 70 -3.67 9.05 -4.21
CA HIS A 70 -3.05 8.89 -2.88
C HIS A 70 -4.04 8.33 -1.84
N ALA A 71 -5.32 8.66 -1.95
CA ALA A 71 -6.35 8.09 -1.06
C ALA A 71 -6.65 6.62 -1.40
N LEU A 72 -6.68 6.26 -2.69
CA LEU A 72 -6.79 4.87 -3.12
C LEU A 72 -5.61 4.03 -2.61
N GLU A 73 -4.39 4.54 -2.78
CA GLU A 73 -3.16 3.91 -2.28
C GLU A 73 -3.20 3.71 -0.77
N ASP A 74 -3.48 4.76 0.01
CA ASP A 74 -3.57 4.65 1.48
C ASP A 74 -4.57 3.55 1.88
N VAL A 75 -5.78 3.57 1.31
CA VAL A 75 -6.81 2.57 1.67
C VAL A 75 -6.37 1.17 1.30
N VAL A 76 -5.81 0.96 0.10
CA VAL A 76 -5.31 -0.35 -0.32
C VAL A 76 -4.20 -0.84 0.59
N GLU A 77 -3.24 -0.01 0.98
CA GLU A 77 -2.21 -0.39 1.94
C GLU A 77 -2.81 -0.88 3.25
N ARG A 78 -3.89 -0.24 3.71
CA ARG A 78 -4.62 -0.68 4.92
C ARG A 78 -5.26 -2.04 4.73
N ILE A 79 -5.80 -2.31 3.54
CA ILE A 79 -6.40 -3.60 3.20
C ILE A 79 -5.33 -4.68 3.15
N THR A 80 -4.18 -4.43 2.52
CA THR A 80 -3.10 -5.44 2.42
C THR A 80 -2.58 -5.86 3.78
N ARG A 81 -2.59 -4.95 4.78
CA ARG A 81 -2.25 -5.29 6.17
C ARG A 81 -3.43 -5.79 6.99
N ASN A 82 -4.63 -5.95 6.45
CA ASN A 82 -5.85 -6.32 7.18
C ASN A 82 -6.16 -5.38 8.36
N GLU A 83 -6.14 -4.06 8.17
CA GLU A 83 -6.57 -3.11 9.21
C GLU A 83 -8.07 -3.28 9.54
N THR A 84 -8.42 -3.40 10.82
CA THR A 84 -9.81 -3.66 11.26
C THR A 84 -10.36 -2.60 12.22
N GLY A 85 -9.56 -1.59 12.58
CA GLY A 85 -9.94 -0.60 13.59
C GLY A 85 -10.76 0.55 13.01
N LYS A 86 -10.22 1.23 11.99
CA LYS A 86 -10.84 2.40 11.38
C LYS A 86 -11.48 2.11 10.02
N LEU A 87 -11.06 1.02 9.38
CA LEU A 87 -11.46 0.65 8.03
C LEU A 87 -12.37 -0.58 8.06
N THR A 88 -13.44 -0.55 7.28
CA THR A 88 -14.26 -1.73 6.96
C THR A 88 -14.51 -1.75 5.47
N VAL A 89 -14.04 -2.78 4.78
CA VAL A 89 -14.24 -2.93 3.33
C VAL A 89 -15.59 -3.60 3.09
N ARG A 90 -16.41 -3.01 2.22
CA ARG A 90 -17.71 -3.54 1.80
C ARG A 90 -17.62 -4.27 0.47
N GLU A 91 -16.96 -3.66 -0.50
CA GLU A 91 -16.80 -4.20 -1.85
C GLU A 91 -15.47 -3.78 -2.46
N VAL A 92 -14.87 -4.69 -3.22
CA VAL A 92 -13.66 -4.48 -4.01
C VAL A 92 -13.94 -5.01 -5.42
N CYS A 93 -13.52 -4.29 -6.46
CA CYS A 93 -13.65 -4.80 -7.82
C CYS A 93 -12.72 -6.02 -8.05
N PRO A 94 -13.03 -6.91 -9.00
CA PRO A 94 -12.24 -8.13 -9.23
C PRO A 94 -10.76 -7.91 -9.50
N GLU A 95 -10.41 -6.86 -10.24
CA GLU A 95 -9.03 -6.52 -10.62
C GLU A 95 -8.19 -6.10 -9.40
N LEU A 96 -8.76 -5.29 -8.51
CA LEU A 96 -8.10 -4.93 -7.26
C LEU A 96 -8.10 -6.11 -6.28
N GLN A 97 -9.15 -6.93 -6.27
CA GLN A 97 -9.22 -8.11 -5.42
C GLN A 97 -8.12 -9.14 -5.77
N GLU A 98 -7.87 -9.38 -7.05
CA GLU A 98 -6.78 -10.26 -7.52
C GLU A 98 -5.43 -9.82 -6.95
N PHE A 99 -5.15 -8.51 -7.00
CA PHE A 99 -3.96 -7.93 -6.41
C PHE A 99 -3.88 -8.14 -4.89
N LEU A 100 -4.97 -7.85 -4.16
CA LEU A 100 -5.02 -8.03 -2.71
C LEU A 100 -4.89 -9.48 -2.28
N ASP A 101 -5.36 -10.42 -3.11
CA ASP A 101 -5.31 -11.85 -2.83
C ASP A 101 -3.88 -12.40 -2.82
N GLU A 102 -2.94 -11.76 -3.52
CA GLU A 102 -1.52 -12.10 -3.44
C GLU A 102 -0.98 -11.98 -2.01
N PHE A 103 -1.29 -10.88 -1.31
CA PHE A 103 -0.90 -10.68 0.10
C PHE A 103 -1.56 -11.70 1.03
N ASN A 104 -2.77 -12.14 0.68
CA ASN A 104 -3.51 -13.12 1.47
C ASN A 104 -2.93 -14.55 1.44
N LYS A 105 -2.07 -14.88 0.46
CA LYS A 105 -1.41 -16.19 0.37
C LYS A 105 -0.37 -16.43 1.47
N TYR A 106 0.07 -15.37 2.15
CA TYR A 106 1.19 -15.41 3.09
C TYR A 106 0.78 -14.96 4.51
N PRO A 107 -0.13 -15.67 5.21
CA PRO A 107 -0.45 -15.34 6.61
C PRO A 107 0.71 -15.63 7.56
N ALA A 108 1.27 -14.60 8.18
CA ALA A 108 2.30 -14.74 9.20
C ALA A 108 1.72 -15.22 10.54
N ILE A 109 0.57 -14.68 10.96
CA ILE A 109 -0.13 -15.05 12.20
C ILE A 109 -1.62 -15.24 11.90
N ASN A 110 -2.15 -16.40 12.26
CA ASN A 110 -3.57 -16.70 12.19
C ASN A 110 -4.17 -16.58 13.58
N GLY A 111 -4.78 -15.43 13.89
CA GLY A 111 -5.49 -15.14 15.13
C GLY A 111 -6.88 -14.57 14.89
N GLU A 112 -7.39 -13.80 15.84
CA GLU A 112 -8.65 -13.03 15.66
C GLU A 112 -8.55 -12.09 14.45
N ARG A 113 -7.38 -11.48 14.28
CA ARG A 113 -6.97 -10.77 13.07
C ARG A 113 -5.90 -11.60 12.35
N LYS A 114 -6.09 -11.80 11.04
CA LYS A 114 -5.07 -12.40 10.17
C LYS A 114 -3.98 -11.38 9.92
N ILE A 115 -2.76 -11.65 10.37
CA ILE A 115 -1.61 -10.78 10.15
C ILE A 115 -0.83 -11.31 8.94
N PRO A 116 -0.75 -10.54 7.85
CA PRO A 116 -0.02 -10.95 6.64
C PRO A 116 1.48 -10.76 6.83
N TYR A 117 2.28 -11.61 6.18
CA TYR A 117 3.73 -11.53 6.23
C TYR A 117 4.27 -10.41 5.35
N PHE A 118 3.67 -10.21 4.18
CA PHE A 118 3.96 -9.09 3.29
C PHE A 118 2.83 -8.07 3.36
N ILE A 119 3.15 -6.79 3.23
CA ILE A 119 2.20 -5.68 3.11
C ILE A 119 2.68 -4.70 2.06
N LEU A 120 1.76 -3.94 1.49
CA LEU A 120 2.09 -2.76 0.68
C LEU A 120 2.23 -1.55 1.62
N LEU A 121 3.29 -0.77 1.43
CA LEU A 121 3.50 0.52 2.06
C LEU A 121 4.32 1.44 1.14
N ASP A 122 3.83 2.65 0.93
CA ASP A 122 4.44 3.68 0.08
C ASP A 122 4.83 3.12 -1.31
N GLY A 123 3.97 2.24 -1.84
CA GLY A 123 4.18 1.61 -3.14
C GLY A 123 5.29 0.54 -3.20
N ASP A 124 5.79 0.09 -2.05
CA ASP A 124 6.78 -0.96 -1.88
C ASP A 124 6.28 -2.09 -0.97
N ILE A 125 6.95 -3.24 -1.05
CA ILE A 125 6.61 -4.40 -0.23
C ILE A 125 7.44 -4.39 1.05
N ALA A 126 6.76 -4.33 2.20
CA ALA A 126 7.37 -4.51 3.50
C ALA A 126 7.08 -5.91 4.05
N ARG A 127 8.01 -6.48 4.83
CA ARG A 127 7.91 -7.83 5.39
C ARG A 127 7.89 -7.83 6.92
N LEU A 128 7.10 -8.70 7.54
CA LEU A 128 7.06 -8.79 8.99
C LEU A 128 8.42 -9.26 9.53
N ALA A 129 9.01 -8.47 10.43
CA ALA A 129 10.34 -8.71 10.98
C ALA A 129 10.31 -8.97 12.50
N TYR A 130 9.34 -8.40 13.21
CA TYR A 130 9.18 -8.62 14.64
C TYR A 130 7.73 -8.40 15.06
N ALA A 131 7.22 -9.22 15.98
CA ALA A 131 5.83 -9.15 16.43
C ALA A 131 5.74 -9.35 17.94
N THR A 132 5.00 -8.47 18.60
CA THR A 132 4.58 -8.60 20.00
C THR A 132 3.06 -8.53 20.09
N ASN A 133 2.51 -8.84 21.27
CA ASN A 133 1.08 -8.67 21.52
C ASN A 133 0.61 -7.22 21.48
N ARG A 134 1.51 -6.23 21.38
CA ARG A 134 1.16 -4.81 21.32
C ARG A 134 1.48 -4.20 19.97
N PHE A 135 2.64 -4.56 19.40
CA PHE A 135 3.12 -3.96 18.17
C PHE A 135 3.63 -4.98 17.16
N LEU A 136 3.47 -4.64 15.88
CA LEU A 136 4.04 -5.33 14.73
C LEU A 136 5.08 -4.42 14.10
N TYR A 137 6.20 -4.99 13.71
CA TYR A 137 7.28 -4.29 13.05
C TYR A 137 7.55 -4.96 11.71
N TYR A 138 7.23 -4.23 10.65
CA TYR A 138 7.57 -4.61 9.28
C TYR A 138 8.88 -3.92 8.89
N ALA A 139 9.70 -4.58 8.07
CA ALA A 139 10.89 -3.99 7.48
C ALA A 139 10.59 -3.61 6.03
N ASP A 140 10.85 -2.36 5.67
CA ASP A 140 10.78 -1.89 4.28
C ASP A 140 11.96 -2.43 3.44
N GLY A 141 12.06 -1.99 2.18
CA GLY A 141 13.16 -2.35 1.28
C GLY A 141 14.55 -1.90 1.77
N ASN A 142 14.63 -0.90 2.64
CA ASN A 142 15.87 -0.42 3.28
C ASN A 142 16.13 -1.08 4.63
N ASN A 143 15.28 -2.03 5.03
CA ASN A 143 15.29 -2.68 6.33
C ASN A 143 15.09 -1.71 7.52
N MET A 144 14.43 -0.58 7.26
CA MET A 144 13.92 0.35 8.28
C MET A 144 12.61 -0.20 8.84
N PRO A 145 12.43 -0.22 10.17
CA PRO A 145 11.20 -0.72 10.75
C PRO A 145 10.05 0.26 10.56
N ILE A 146 8.87 -0.30 10.34
CA ILE A 146 7.57 0.38 10.38
C ILE A 146 6.76 -0.26 11.49
N MET A 147 6.23 0.57 12.37
CA MET A 147 5.54 0.16 13.59
C MET A 147 4.04 0.27 13.42
N PHE A 148 3.33 -0.83 13.67
CA PHE A 148 1.88 -0.91 13.68
C PHE A 148 1.38 -1.45 15.02
N ARG A 149 0.13 -1.16 15.36
CA ARG A 149 -0.56 -1.78 16.48
C ARG A 149 -1.00 -3.20 16.12
N THR A 150 -0.73 -4.16 17.00
CA THR A 150 -1.08 -5.57 16.77
C THR A 150 -2.58 -5.80 16.65
N ASP A 151 -3.35 -5.18 17.56
CA ASP A 151 -4.78 -5.44 17.71
C ASP A 151 -5.58 -5.16 16.43
N ASP A 152 -5.29 -4.05 15.75
CA ASP A 152 -6.11 -3.58 14.64
C ASP A 152 -5.34 -3.15 13.39
N GLY A 153 -4.01 -3.20 13.40
CA GLY A 153 -3.19 -2.86 12.24
C GLY A 153 -2.98 -1.37 11.99
N THR A 154 -3.38 -0.50 12.94
CA THR A 154 -3.17 0.94 12.80
C THR A 154 -1.68 1.28 12.71
N LEU A 155 -1.30 2.10 11.74
CA LEU A 155 0.05 2.66 11.65
C LEU A 155 0.36 3.54 12.86
N ILE A 156 1.45 3.24 13.57
CA ILE A 156 1.95 4.02 14.71
C ILE A 156 3.09 4.92 14.28
N SER A 157 4.02 4.39 13.49
CA SER A 157 5.17 5.14 12.97
C SER A 157 5.79 4.47 11.75
N ASN A 158 6.11 5.25 10.72
CA ASN A 158 6.90 4.86 9.55
C ASN A 158 8.19 5.69 9.39
N ASN A 159 8.70 6.25 10.50
CA ASN A 159 9.93 7.04 10.53
C ASN A 159 10.84 6.56 11.68
N GLU A 160 11.86 7.34 12.05
CA GLU A 160 12.86 6.99 13.07
C GLU A 160 12.24 6.66 14.45
N PHE A 161 11.02 7.11 14.74
CA PHE A 161 10.32 6.72 15.97
C PHE A 161 9.96 5.23 15.99
N ALA A 162 9.88 4.56 14.85
CA ALA A 162 9.65 3.12 14.78
C ALA A 162 10.87 2.32 15.28
N ASP A 163 12.09 2.80 15.03
CA ASP A 163 13.32 2.19 15.59
C ASP A 163 13.34 2.28 17.12
N ILE A 164 13.00 3.45 17.65
CA ILE A 164 12.87 3.67 19.09
C ILE A 164 11.78 2.74 19.65
N GLY A 165 10.65 2.63 18.97
CA GLY A 165 9.58 1.69 19.30
C GLY A 165 10.06 0.25 19.39
N LEU A 166 10.77 -0.22 18.37
CA LEU A 166 11.30 -1.59 18.31
C LEU A 166 12.27 -1.87 19.46
N PHE A 167 13.15 -0.91 19.76
CA PHE A 167 14.06 -1.02 20.90
C PHE A 167 13.29 -1.13 22.22
N ASN A 168 12.29 -0.27 22.43
CA ASN A 168 11.45 -0.28 23.62
C ASN A 168 10.65 -1.59 23.75
N SER A 169 10.05 -2.09 22.68
CA SER A 169 9.33 -3.38 22.69
C SER A 169 10.24 -4.54 23.11
N LYS A 170 11.50 -4.56 22.62
CA LYS A 170 12.47 -5.58 23.04
C LYS A 170 12.78 -5.51 24.54
N GLN A 171 12.90 -4.31 25.10
CA GLN A 171 13.04 -4.12 26.55
C GLN A 171 11.78 -4.58 27.31
N CYS A 172 10.60 -4.17 26.85
CA CYS A 172 9.33 -4.57 27.45
C CYS A 172 9.11 -6.09 27.44
N VAL A 173 9.61 -6.80 26.43
CA VAL A 173 9.62 -8.27 26.39
C VAL A 173 10.56 -8.85 27.45
N GLN A 174 11.75 -8.28 27.65
CA GLN A 174 12.69 -8.71 28.69
C GLN A 174 12.11 -8.49 30.09
N ASP A 175 11.39 -7.38 30.28
CA ASP A 175 10.72 -7.02 31.53
C ASP A 175 9.39 -7.78 31.74
N GLY A 176 8.95 -8.59 30.76
CA GLY A 176 7.73 -9.40 30.83
C GLY A 176 6.41 -8.63 30.67
N THR A 177 6.46 -7.37 30.22
CA THR A 177 5.29 -6.52 29.98
C THR A 177 4.74 -6.63 28.55
N GLU A 178 5.56 -7.12 27.61
CA GLU A 178 5.16 -7.55 26.27
C GLU A 178 5.52 -9.04 26.07
N ARG A 179 4.78 -9.72 25.20
CA ARG A 179 5.07 -11.10 24.78
C ARG A 179 5.33 -11.15 23.29
N ILE A 180 6.35 -11.89 22.89
CA ILE A 180 6.62 -12.18 21.48
C ILE A 180 5.48 -13.02 20.91
N LEU A 181 5.05 -12.67 19.70
CA LEU A 181 4.15 -13.50 18.91
C LEU A 181 4.98 -14.30 17.90
N PRO A 182 4.94 -15.65 17.93
CA PRO A 182 5.55 -16.44 16.88
C PRO A 182 4.78 -16.23 15.57
N PHE A 183 5.50 -16.19 14.45
CA PHE A 183 4.92 -16.04 13.13
C PHE A 183 5.64 -16.92 12.11
N THR A 184 4.96 -17.21 11.00
CA THR A 184 5.52 -17.92 9.86
C THR A 184 6.31 -16.95 8.99
N GLU A 185 7.58 -17.28 8.76
CA GLU A 185 8.42 -16.61 7.78
C GLU A 185 8.25 -17.26 6.41
N TYR A 186 8.26 -16.43 5.37
CA TYR A 186 8.17 -16.88 3.98
C TYR A 186 9.42 -16.48 3.21
N GLU A 187 9.85 -17.38 2.32
CA GLU A 187 10.91 -17.09 1.37
C GLU A 187 10.42 -16.07 0.33
N SER A 188 11.37 -15.27 -0.15
CA SER A 188 11.20 -13.96 -0.79
C SER A 188 10.48 -13.94 -2.16
N ASP A 189 9.79 -15.01 -2.58
CA ASP A 189 9.25 -15.18 -3.94
C ASP A 189 8.28 -14.06 -4.35
N MET A 190 7.48 -13.54 -3.42
CA MET A 190 6.64 -12.37 -3.69
C MET A 190 7.48 -11.12 -3.92
N VAL A 191 8.46 -10.85 -3.05
CA VAL A 191 9.32 -9.66 -3.14
C VAL A 191 10.21 -9.72 -4.38
N SER A 192 10.69 -10.91 -4.76
CA SER A 192 11.50 -11.08 -5.98
C SER A 192 10.65 -10.89 -7.23
N THR A 193 9.45 -11.48 -7.28
CA THR A 193 8.49 -11.28 -8.38
C THR A 193 8.10 -9.81 -8.50
N TRP A 194 7.74 -9.19 -7.38
CA TRP A 194 7.41 -7.76 -7.30
C TRP A 194 8.56 -6.88 -7.81
N ASN A 195 9.78 -7.13 -7.34
CA ASN A 195 10.94 -6.36 -7.75
C ASN A 195 11.29 -6.58 -9.23
N LEU A 196 11.10 -7.79 -9.75
CA LEU A 196 11.27 -8.09 -11.18
C LEU A 196 10.26 -7.33 -12.03
N GLU A 197 8.99 -7.30 -11.62
CA GLU A 197 7.94 -6.57 -12.32
C GLU A 197 8.12 -5.06 -12.23
N LYS A 198 8.51 -4.56 -11.05
CA LYS A 198 8.86 -3.15 -10.83
C LYS A 198 10.09 -2.75 -11.66
N LYS A 199 11.11 -3.61 -11.72
CA LYS A 199 12.31 -3.36 -12.53
C LYS A 199 12.00 -3.40 -14.02
N ALA A 200 11.29 -4.41 -14.51
CA ALA A 200 10.91 -4.50 -15.92
C ALA A 200 10.12 -3.25 -16.36
N TYR A 201 9.30 -2.70 -15.47
CA TYR A 201 8.64 -1.42 -15.68
C TYR A 201 9.60 -0.23 -15.73
N LEU A 202 10.53 -0.12 -14.77
CA LEU A 202 11.52 0.97 -14.76
C LEU A 202 12.47 0.91 -15.96
N ASP A 203 12.84 -0.29 -16.41
CA ASP A 203 13.67 -0.50 -17.59
C ASP A 203 12.88 -0.08 -18.87
N SER A 204 11.60 -0.45 -18.99
CA SER A 204 10.71 0.02 -20.07
C SER A 204 10.58 1.55 -20.12
N LEU A 205 10.52 2.19 -18.95
CA LEU A 205 10.49 3.65 -18.82
C LEU A 205 11.79 4.29 -19.33
N LEU A 206 12.96 3.70 -19.03
CA LEU A 206 14.25 4.21 -19.49
C LEU A 206 14.41 4.08 -21.00
N ASP A 207 14.01 2.95 -21.58
CA ASP A 207 14.06 2.73 -23.03
C ASP A 207 13.19 3.76 -23.78
N ALA A 208 12.02 4.13 -23.22
CA ALA A 208 11.15 5.16 -23.80
C ALA A 208 11.74 6.59 -23.75
N PHE A 209 12.64 6.89 -22.81
CA PHE A 209 13.33 8.19 -22.74
C PHE A 209 14.55 8.27 -23.66
N GLU A 210 15.19 7.15 -24.00
CA GLU A 210 16.34 7.14 -24.93
C GLU A 210 15.90 7.34 -26.40
N ASP A 211 14.65 7.03 -26.74
CA ASP A 211 14.09 7.21 -28.09
C ASP A 211 13.61 8.66 -28.40
N GLU A 212 13.50 9.55 -27.40
CA GLU A 212 13.10 10.96 -27.62
C GLU A 212 14.26 11.91 -27.97
N ASP A 213 15.52 11.48 -27.80
CA ASP A 213 16.72 12.32 -28.08
C ASP A 213 17.23 12.20 -29.55
N GLU A 214 16.62 11.39 -30.42
CA GLU A 214 17.04 11.22 -31.84
C GLU A 214 16.28 12.08 -32.87
N GLN A 215 15.48 13.07 -32.46
CA GLN A 215 14.94 14.09 -33.39
C GLN A 215 15.71 15.41 -33.29
N GLU A 216 16.99 15.40 -33.68
CA GLU A 216 17.66 16.63 -34.12
C GLU A 216 17.05 17.06 -35.46
N ASP A 217 16.26 18.13 -35.42
CA ASP A 217 15.71 18.83 -36.59
C ASP A 217 16.80 19.12 -37.64
N GLU A 218 16.77 18.43 -38.79
CA GLU A 218 17.41 18.91 -40.01
C GLU A 218 16.70 20.20 -40.47
N LEU A 219 17.17 21.35 -39.99
CA LEU A 219 16.76 22.65 -40.50
C LEU A 219 17.21 22.82 -41.97
N PRO A 220 16.30 23.12 -42.92
CA PRO A 220 16.69 23.35 -44.29
C PRO A 220 17.38 24.73 -44.43
N PHE A 221 18.56 24.73 -45.03
CA PHE A 221 19.36 25.91 -45.39
C PHE A 221 18.73 26.74 -46.52
#